data_AF-A0A6M0ANZ5-F1
#
_entry.id   AF-A0A6M0ANZ5-F1
#
_cell.length_a   1.000
_cell.length_b   1.000
_cell.length_c   1.000
_cell.angle_alpha   90.00
_cell.angle_beta   90.00
_cell.angle_gamma   90.00
#
_symmetry.space_group_name_H-M   'P 1'
#
loop_
_entity.id
_entity.type
_entity.pdbx_description
1 polymer ?
#
loop_
_entity_poly.entity_id
_entity_poly.type
_entity_poly.pdbx_seq_one_letter_code
_entity_poly.pdbx_strand_id
1 'polypeptide(L)'
;MPWLMEKSLIDYLKEIPDHRSPHGLRHPLWLVLLIIIMGMMSGYWGYRQLGRFVERHRRELINILQIPNARVPSYSAIRRVMVNLDYEKLQIVFNEWSKQYSVIPSNEWISLDGKSLKNTVSNYDQAQQNFINCVSAFSHQRRLVLGVKMMENKQESEIPVVRDLIELLDLTGVVFTFDALHCQKKIWQRSSIQGMTI
;
A
#
# COMPACT_ATOMS: atom_id res chain seq x y z
N MET A 1 -15.09 22.96 -19.83
CA MET A 1 -14.79 22.00 -18.76
C MET A 1 -14.25 20.73 -19.41
N PRO A 2 -12.93 20.57 -19.55
CA PRO A 2 -12.37 19.36 -20.14
C PRO A 2 -12.49 18.23 -19.11
N TRP A 3 -13.11 17.13 -19.52
CA TRP A 3 -13.12 15.86 -18.83
C TRP A 3 -11.67 15.44 -18.57
N LEU A 4 -11.17 15.64 -17.34
CA LEU A 4 -9.98 14.93 -16.89
C LEU A 4 -10.34 13.45 -16.94
N MET A 5 -9.89 12.74 -17.97
CA MET A 5 -9.92 11.27 -17.95
C MET A 5 -9.09 10.85 -16.74
N GLU A 6 -9.77 10.44 -15.68
CA GLU A 6 -9.13 9.82 -14.53
C GLU A 6 -8.25 8.68 -15.04
N LYS A 7 -6.93 8.79 -14.81
CA LYS A 7 -5.97 7.75 -15.19
C LYS A 7 -6.39 6.44 -14.52
N SER A 8 -6.43 5.36 -15.29
CA SER A 8 -6.78 4.04 -14.75
C SER A 8 -5.68 3.55 -13.80
N LEU A 9 -6.01 2.58 -12.93
CA LEU A 9 -5.00 1.89 -12.11
C LEU A 9 -3.86 1.32 -12.97
N ILE A 10 -4.17 0.85 -14.18
CA ILE A 10 -3.17 0.31 -15.11
C ILE A 10 -2.16 1.39 -15.51
N ASP A 11 -2.61 2.62 -15.73
CA ASP A 11 -1.73 3.72 -16.12
C ASP A 11 -0.76 4.08 -15.00
N TYR A 12 -1.24 4.08 -13.76
CA TYR A 12 -0.39 4.24 -12.58
C TYR A 12 0.59 3.08 -12.42
N LEU A 13 0.15 1.83 -12.54
CA LEU A 13 1.03 0.66 -12.42
C LEU A 13 2.16 0.63 -13.46
N LYS A 14 1.97 1.27 -14.63
CA LYS A 14 3.02 1.44 -15.65
C LYS A 14 4.12 2.42 -15.24
N GLU A 15 3.88 3.30 -14.27
CA GLU A 15 4.86 4.26 -13.76
C GLU A 15 5.87 3.60 -12.79
N ILE A 16 5.63 2.34 -12.39
CA ILE A 16 6.54 1.59 -11.53
C ILE A 16 7.72 1.07 -12.38
N PRO A 17 8.98 1.39 -12.01
CA PRO A 17 10.14 0.93 -12.74
C PRO A 17 10.30 -0.59 -12.68
N ASP A 18 10.65 -1.19 -13.81
CA ASP A 18 10.91 -2.63 -13.92
C ASP A 18 12.41 -2.91 -13.83
N HIS A 19 12.88 -3.27 -12.64
CA HIS A 19 14.29 -3.59 -12.38
C HIS A 19 14.68 -5.03 -12.77
N ARG A 20 13.76 -5.81 -13.36
CA ARG A 20 14.06 -7.18 -13.77
C ARG A 20 14.98 -7.17 -14.98
N SER A 21 15.89 -8.15 -15.07
CA SER A 21 16.76 -8.31 -16.23
C SER A 21 15.94 -8.39 -17.53
N PRO A 22 16.35 -7.68 -18.61
CA PRO A 22 15.68 -7.74 -19.91
C PRO A 22 15.62 -9.17 -20.48
N HIS A 23 16.61 -9.98 -20.13
CA HIS A 23 16.69 -11.37 -20.55
C HIS A 23 15.60 -12.20 -19.87
N GLY A 24 14.57 -12.57 -20.63
CA GLY A 24 13.46 -13.40 -20.15
C GLY A 24 12.25 -12.63 -19.64
N LEU A 25 12.13 -11.34 -19.96
CA LEU A 25 10.95 -10.53 -19.66
C LEU A 25 9.78 -10.93 -20.60
N ARG A 26 8.95 -11.87 -20.12
CA ARG A 26 7.80 -12.41 -20.88
C ARG A 26 6.50 -11.64 -20.67
N HIS A 27 6.40 -10.92 -19.56
CA HIS A 27 5.20 -10.18 -19.17
C HIS A 27 5.62 -8.80 -18.63
N PRO A 28 4.97 -7.71 -19.06
CA PRO A 28 5.24 -6.39 -18.50
C PRO A 28 4.88 -6.37 -17.00
N LEU A 29 5.60 -5.56 -16.21
CA LEU A 29 5.44 -5.52 -14.76
C LEU A 29 4.00 -5.19 -14.34
N TRP A 30 3.42 -4.14 -14.93
CA TRP A 30 2.05 -3.70 -14.62
C TRP A 30 1.02 -4.82 -14.76
N LEU A 31 1.17 -5.71 -15.75
CA LEU A 31 0.25 -6.82 -15.98
C LEU A 31 0.33 -7.84 -14.85
N VAL A 32 1.55 -8.17 -14.41
CA VAL A 32 1.75 -9.10 -13.30
C VAL A 32 1.19 -8.51 -12.01
N LEU A 33 1.43 -7.22 -11.75
CA LEU A 33 0.89 -6.53 -10.57
C LEU A 33 -0.64 -6.48 -10.58
N LEU A 34 -1.26 -6.16 -11.71
CA LEU A 34 -2.72 -6.15 -11.84
C LEU A 34 -3.32 -7.54 -11.54
N ILE A 35 -2.72 -8.60 -12.08
CA ILE A 35 -3.15 -9.98 -11.82
C ILE A 35 -3.01 -10.34 -10.34
N ILE A 36 -1.93 -9.90 -9.68
CA ILE A 36 -1.72 -10.08 -8.24
C ILE A 36 -2.84 -9.39 -7.45
N ILE A 37 -3.17 -8.14 -7.79
CA ILE A 37 -4.25 -7.37 -7.15
C ILE A 37 -5.60 -8.10 -7.33
N MET A 38 -5.94 -8.51 -8.56
CA MET A 38 -7.17 -9.26 -8.83
C MET A 38 -7.26 -10.56 -8.03
N GLY A 39 -6.15 -11.30 -7.94
CA GLY A 39 -6.07 -12.53 -7.16
C GLY A 39 -6.27 -12.28 -5.67
N MET A 40 -5.62 -11.25 -5.10
CA MET A 40 -5.79 -10.89 -3.69
C MET A 40 -7.21 -10.42 -3.37
N MET A 41 -7.82 -9.59 -4.23
CA MET A 41 -9.22 -9.19 -4.11
C MET A 41 -10.18 -10.39 -4.20
N SER A 42 -9.77 -11.46 -4.88
CA SER A 42 -10.51 -12.73 -4.96
C SER A 42 -10.18 -13.70 -3.81
N GLY A 43 -9.41 -13.26 -2.79
CA GLY A 43 -9.08 -14.05 -1.61
C GLY A 43 -7.86 -14.96 -1.73
N TYR A 44 -7.02 -14.78 -2.77
CA TYR A 44 -5.79 -15.55 -2.97
C TYR A 44 -4.57 -14.77 -2.46
N TRP A 45 -4.08 -15.10 -1.28
CA TRP A 45 -3.04 -14.32 -0.57
C TRP A 45 -1.63 -14.92 -0.69
N GLY A 46 -1.53 -16.21 -1.00
CA GLY A 46 -0.25 -16.92 -1.11
C GLY A 46 0.24 -17.00 -2.55
N TYR A 47 1.57 -17.06 -2.76
CA TYR A 47 2.16 -17.24 -4.10
C TYR A 47 1.52 -18.40 -4.89
N ARG A 48 1.38 -19.58 -4.27
CA ARG A 48 0.80 -20.77 -4.92
C ARG A 48 -0.69 -20.58 -5.21
N GLN A 49 -1.38 -19.87 -4.34
CA GLN A 49 -2.79 -19.52 -4.52
C GLN A 49 -2.94 -18.59 -5.71
N LEU A 50 -2.12 -17.54 -5.83
CA LEU A 50 -2.08 -16.64 -6.98
C LEU A 50 -1.78 -17.39 -8.28
N GLY A 51 -0.82 -18.33 -8.27
CA GLY A 51 -0.57 -19.19 -9.43
C GLY A 51 -1.79 -20.03 -9.84
N ARG A 52 -2.54 -20.57 -8.87
CA ARG A 52 -3.81 -21.29 -9.15
C ARG A 52 -4.91 -20.38 -9.66
N PHE A 53 -5.02 -19.15 -9.14
CA PHE A 53 -5.94 -18.13 -9.65
C PHE A 53 -5.67 -17.85 -11.12
N VAL A 54 -4.41 -17.64 -11.49
CA VAL A 54 -4.01 -17.39 -12.88
C VAL A 54 -4.35 -18.56 -13.81
N GLU A 55 -4.05 -19.79 -13.41
CA GLU A 55 -4.37 -20.95 -14.26
C GLU A 55 -5.87 -21.19 -14.37
N ARG A 56 -6.62 -21.02 -13.27
CA ARG A 56 -8.09 -21.16 -13.26
C ARG A 56 -8.76 -20.17 -14.20
N HIS A 57 -8.33 -18.90 -14.16
CA HIS A 57 -8.92 -17.81 -14.95
C HIS A 57 -8.16 -17.54 -16.25
N ARG A 58 -7.29 -18.45 -16.70
CA ARG A 58 -6.36 -18.21 -17.80
C ARG A 58 -7.02 -17.68 -19.06
N ARG A 59 -8.12 -18.31 -19.49
CA ARG A 59 -8.84 -17.91 -20.72
C ARG A 59 -9.43 -16.51 -20.58
N GLU A 60 -10.07 -16.23 -19.45
CA GLU A 60 -10.67 -14.92 -19.15
C GLU A 60 -9.62 -13.83 -19.07
N LEU A 61 -8.51 -14.07 -18.35
CA LEU A 61 -7.40 -13.12 -18.22
C LEU A 61 -6.79 -12.77 -19.58
N ILE A 62 -6.59 -13.77 -20.45
CA ILE A 62 -6.06 -13.54 -21.80
C ILE A 62 -7.02 -12.67 -22.61
N ASN A 63 -8.33 -12.97 -22.55
CA ASN A 63 -9.34 -12.27 -23.33
C ASN A 63 -9.54 -10.82 -22.83
N ILE A 64 -9.66 -10.61 -21.52
CA ILE A 64 -9.94 -9.30 -20.92
C ILE A 64 -8.73 -8.38 -20.98
N LEU A 65 -7.54 -8.89 -20.64
CA LEU A 65 -6.31 -8.09 -20.56
C LEU A 65 -5.50 -8.09 -21.86
N GLN A 66 -6.00 -8.76 -22.90
CA GLN A 66 -5.35 -8.88 -24.21
C GLN A 66 -3.86 -9.30 -24.08
N ILE A 67 -3.61 -10.35 -23.28
CA ILE A 67 -2.26 -10.71 -22.87
C ILE A 67 -1.40 -11.10 -24.08
N PRO A 68 -0.21 -10.48 -24.26
CA PRO A 68 0.68 -10.81 -25.36
C PRO A 68 1.01 -12.30 -25.44
N ASN A 69 0.97 -12.85 -26.65
CA ASN A 69 1.24 -14.28 -26.93
C ASN A 69 0.33 -15.26 -26.17
N ALA A 70 -0.79 -14.80 -25.60
CA ALA A 70 -1.72 -15.63 -24.83
C ALA A 70 -1.04 -16.45 -23.69
N ARG A 71 0.04 -15.90 -23.12
CA ARG A 71 0.81 -16.54 -22.04
C ARG A 71 0.60 -15.76 -20.75
N VAL A 72 0.01 -16.40 -19.76
CA VAL A 72 -0.19 -15.86 -18.41
C VAL A 72 1.06 -16.05 -17.54
N PRO A 73 1.30 -15.20 -16.53
CA PRO A 73 2.44 -15.34 -15.64
C PRO A 73 2.33 -16.59 -14.77
N SER A 74 3.38 -17.40 -14.72
CA SER A 74 3.44 -18.53 -13.81
C SER A 74 3.63 -18.11 -12.36
N TYR A 75 3.39 -19.04 -11.42
CA TYR A 75 3.77 -18.91 -10.00
C TYR A 75 5.18 -18.34 -9.82
N SER A 76 6.16 -18.86 -10.56
CA SER A 76 7.56 -18.42 -10.45
C SER A 76 7.77 -17.00 -10.99
N ALA A 77 6.98 -16.57 -11.97
CA ALA A 77 7.01 -15.19 -12.44
C ALA A 77 6.43 -14.23 -11.38
N ILE A 78 5.29 -14.58 -10.78
CA ILE A 78 4.66 -13.82 -9.68
C ILE A 78 5.62 -13.69 -8.50
N ARG A 79 6.21 -14.80 -8.04
CA ARG A 79 7.18 -14.79 -6.94
C ARG A 79 8.37 -13.88 -7.24
N ARG A 80 8.95 -13.97 -8.45
CA ARG A 80 10.08 -13.12 -8.83
C ARG A 80 9.73 -11.63 -8.83
N VAL A 81 8.52 -11.27 -9.26
CA VAL A 81 8.04 -9.89 -9.18
C VAL A 81 7.92 -9.46 -7.72
N MET A 82 7.18 -10.21 -6.90
CA MET A 82 6.96 -9.85 -5.49
C MET A 82 8.27 -9.72 -4.68
N VAL A 83 9.27 -10.57 -4.94
CA VAL A 83 10.54 -10.53 -4.19
C VAL A 83 11.40 -9.31 -4.55
N ASN A 84 11.31 -8.79 -5.77
CA ASN A 84 12.19 -7.71 -6.26
C ASN A 84 11.42 -6.40 -6.50
N LEU A 85 10.18 -6.31 -6.02
CA LEU A 85 9.34 -5.14 -6.21
C LEU A 85 9.80 -4.01 -5.29
N ASP A 86 9.88 -2.80 -5.83
CA ASP A 86 9.96 -1.60 -5.02
C ASP A 86 8.59 -1.30 -4.41
N TYR A 87 8.41 -1.71 -3.15
CA TYR A 87 7.15 -1.55 -2.41
C TYR A 87 6.87 -0.09 -2.05
N GLU A 88 7.89 0.74 -1.83
CA GLU A 88 7.71 2.17 -1.57
C GLU A 88 7.14 2.86 -2.81
N LYS A 89 7.71 2.57 -3.98
CA LYS A 89 7.20 3.12 -5.24
C LYS A 89 5.80 2.61 -5.58
N LEU A 90 5.53 1.32 -5.36
CA LEU A 90 4.17 0.76 -5.50
C LEU A 90 3.18 1.52 -4.61
N GLN A 91 3.54 1.74 -3.34
CA GLN A 91 2.67 2.43 -2.39
C GLN A 91 2.39 3.88 -2.82
N ILE A 92 3.41 4.62 -3.24
CA ILE A 92 3.25 5.99 -3.74
C ILE A 92 2.29 6.01 -4.93
N VAL A 93 2.55 5.17 -5.94
CA VAL A 93 1.74 5.06 -7.15
C VAL A 93 0.29 4.69 -6.84
N PHE A 94 0.07 3.73 -5.94
CA PHE A 94 -1.26 3.29 -5.54
C PHE A 94 -2.02 4.38 -4.78
N ASN A 95 -1.34 5.11 -3.88
CA ASN A 95 -1.95 6.21 -3.14
C ASN A 95 -2.33 7.36 -4.08
N GLU A 96 -1.48 7.72 -5.05
CA GLU A 96 -1.80 8.74 -6.07
C GLU A 96 -3.00 8.34 -6.94
N TRP A 97 -3.11 7.06 -7.31
CA TRP A 97 -4.32 6.56 -7.97
C TRP A 97 -5.56 6.66 -7.07
N SER A 98 -5.45 6.22 -5.82
CA SER A 98 -6.56 6.23 -4.85
C SER A 98 -7.09 7.65 -4.56
N LYS A 99 -6.19 8.65 -4.54
CA LYS A 99 -6.53 10.07 -4.33
C LYS A 99 -7.57 10.61 -5.31
N GLN A 100 -7.61 10.09 -6.54
CA GLN A 100 -8.63 10.47 -7.53
C GLN A 100 -10.06 10.20 -7.04
N TYR A 101 -10.24 9.16 -6.24
CA TYR A 101 -11.55 8.73 -5.73
C TYR A 101 -11.80 9.16 -4.27
N SER A 102 -10.79 9.73 -3.62
CA SER A 102 -10.81 10.06 -2.19
C SER A 102 -10.77 11.57 -1.94
N VAL A 103 -11.84 12.25 -2.36
CA VAL A 103 -12.14 13.61 -1.88
C VAL A 103 -12.45 13.54 -0.39
N ILE A 104 -11.55 13.94 0.50
CA ILE A 104 -11.80 13.89 1.94
C ILE A 104 -12.71 15.06 2.35
N PRO A 105 -13.86 14.81 2.99
CA PRO A 105 -14.73 15.89 3.43
C PRO A 105 -14.09 16.68 4.59
N SER A 106 -14.46 17.94 4.73
CA SER A 106 -14.16 18.71 5.94
C SER A 106 -14.83 18.06 7.15
N ASN A 107 -14.16 18.10 8.30
CA ASN A 107 -14.52 17.45 9.56
C ASN A 107 -14.52 15.91 9.51
N GLU A 108 -13.77 15.32 8.57
CA GLU A 108 -13.50 13.87 8.55
C GLU A 108 -12.68 13.46 9.77
N TRP A 109 -12.99 12.29 10.32
CA TRP A 109 -12.20 11.65 11.37
C TRP A 109 -11.24 10.65 10.76
N ILE A 110 -9.96 10.74 11.13
CA ILE A 110 -8.90 9.87 10.63
C ILE A 110 -8.17 9.24 11.81
N SER A 111 -8.30 7.92 11.95
CA SER A 111 -7.56 7.17 12.96
C SER A 111 -6.18 6.79 12.44
N LEU A 112 -5.17 7.00 13.27
CA LEU A 112 -3.80 6.56 13.04
C LEU A 112 -3.46 5.45 14.05
N ASP A 113 -3.14 4.26 13.54
CA ASP A 113 -2.97 3.05 14.35
C ASP A 113 -1.80 2.21 13.82
N GLY A 114 -0.96 1.74 14.74
CA GLY A 114 0.17 0.85 14.49
C GLY A 114 -0.18 -0.61 14.78
N LYS A 115 0.04 -1.50 13.80
CA LYS A 115 -0.10 -2.95 13.96
C LYS A 115 1.20 -3.67 13.67
N SER A 116 1.66 -4.49 14.62
CA SER A 116 2.80 -5.37 14.40
C SER A 116 2.44 -6.52 13.47
N LEU A 117 3.28 -6.75 12.47
CA LEU A 117 3.16 -7.90 11.59
C LEU A 117 3.57 -9.17 12.34
N LYS A 118 2.69 -10.17 12.34
CA LYS A 118 3.02 -11.48 12.91
C LYS A 118 4.14 -12.13 12.09
N ASN A 119 4.96 -12.93 12.77
CA ASN A 119 6.04 -13.71 12.16
C ASN A 119 7.18 -12.88 11.52
N THR A 120 7.30 -11.60 11.88
CA THR A 120 8.47 -10.77 11.56
C THR A 120 9.40 -10.57 12.76
N VAL A 121 9.07 -11.19 13.90
CA VAL A 121 9.85 -11.03 15.14
C VAL A 121 11.21 -11.71 14.98
N SER A 122 12.28 -10.96 15.26
CA SER A 122 13.63 -11.49 15.46
C SER A 122 14.14 -11.11 16.85
N ASN A 123 15.13 -11.88 17.34
CA ASN A 123 15.66 -11.75 18.70
C ASN A 123 14.55 -11.90 19.77
N TYR A 124 13.66 -12.89 19.61
CA TYR A 124 12.49 -13.09 20.46
C TYR A 124 12.83 -13.34 21.94
N ASP A 125 14.02 -13.87 22.19
CA ASP A 125 14.59 -14.19 23.50
C ASP A 125 15.24 -12.98 24.19
N GLN A 126 15.35 -11.84 23.49
CA GLN A 126 15.96 -10.62 24.02
C GLN A 126 14.90 -9.62 24.45
N ALA A 127 15.23 -8.79 25.45
CA ALA A 127 14.35 -7.69 25.88
C ALA A 127 14.07 -6.67 24.77
N GLN A 128 15.02 -6.49 23.84
CA GLN A 128 14.85 -5.68 22.63
C GLN A 128 14.54 -6.60 21.45
N GLN A 129 13.26 -6.91 21.26
CA GLN A 129 12.78 -7.63 20.09
C GLN A 129 12.73 -6.69 18.87
N ASN A 130 13.08 -7.19 17.68
CA ASN A 130 12.82 -6.46 16.44
C ASN A 130 11.60 -7.05 15.76
N PHE A 131 10.75 -6.21 15.20
CA PHE A 131 9.59 -6.60 14.42
C PHE A 131 9.16 -5.43 13.55
N ILE A 132 8.38 -5.73 12.50
CA ILE A 132 7.88 -4.72 11.58
C ILE A 132 6.50 -4.28 12.06
N ASN A 133 6.31 -2.98 12.22
CA ASN A 133 5.00 -2.37 12.42
C ASN A 133 4.50 -1.71 11.14
N CYS A 134 3.21 -1.81 10.93
CA CYS A 134 2.46 -1.14 9.88
C CYS A 134 1.60 -0.05 10.53
N VAL A 135 1.93 1.21 10.28
CA VAL A 135 1.17 2.37 10.75
C VAL A 135 0.24 2.80 9.63
N SER A 136 -1.06 2.86 9.89
CA SER A 136 -2.06 3.19 8.87
C SER A 136 -2.91 4.39 9.27
N ALA A 137 -3.26 5.21 8.28
CA ALA A 137 -4.22 6.31 8.40
C ALA A 137 -5.54 5.89 7.78
N PHE A 138 -6.60 5.80 8.58
CA PHE A 138 -7.89 5.29 8.15
C PHE A 138 -8.99 6.35 8.27
N SER A 139 -9.64 6.67 7.16
CA SER A 139 -10.82 7.54 7.12
C SER A 139 -12.07 6.75 7.50
N HIS A 140 -12.78 7.24 8.51
CA HIS A 140 -13.96 6.59 9.05
C HIS A 140 -15.17 6.66 8.10
N GLN A 141 -15.44 7.83 7.51
CA GLN A 141 -16.58 8.03 6.62
C GLN A 141 -16.37 7.35 5.27
N ARG A 142 -15.14 7.40 4.73
CA ARG A 142 -14.81 6.77 3.44
C ARG A 142 -14.48 5.28 3.57
N ARG A 143 -14.27 4.79 4.80
CA ARG A 143 -13.86 3.41 5.08
C ARG A 143 -12.62 3.01 4.26
N LEU A 144 -11.66 3.94 4.18
CA LEU A 144 -10.51 3.84 3.31
C LEU A 144 -9.23 4.09 4.09
N VAL A 145 -8.20 3.29 3.81
CA VAL A 145 -6.84 3.58 4.24
C VAL A 145 -6.24 4.63 3.30
N LEU A 146 -5.95 5.81 3.83
CA LEU A 146 -5.43 6.95 3.08
C LEU A 146 -3.92 6.87 2.88
N GLY A 147 -3.23 6.19 3.79
CA GLY A 147 -1.78 6.01 3.74
C GLY A 147 -1.32 4.98 4.76
N VAL A 148 -0.16 4.42 4.49
CA VAL A 148 0.51 3.44 5.33
C VAL A 148 1.99 3.79 5.42
N LYS A 149 2.64 3.53 6.54
CA LYS A 149 4.11 3.46 6.63
C LYS A 149 4.50 2.17 7.35
N MET A 150 5.57 1.55 6.86
CA MET A 150 6.22 0.44 7.54
C MET A 150 7.38 0.97 8.37
N MET A 151 7.60 0.39 9.53
CA MET A 151 8.72 0.73 10.41
C MET A 151 9.30 -0.51 11.08
N GLU A 152 10.58 -0.46 11.44
CA GLU A 152 11.24 -1.47 12.27
C GLU A 152 11.36 -0.99 13.72
N ASN A 153 10.84 -1.78 14.66
CA ASN A 153 10.77 -1.41 16.07
C ASN A 153 12.14 -1.10 16.71
N LYS A 154 13.24 -1.71 16.24
CA LYS A 154 14.59 -1.39 16.74
C LYS A 154 15.18 -0.11 16.17
N GLN A 155 14.73 0.34 15.01
CA GLN A 155 15.36 1.46 14.29
C GLN A 155 14.68 2.79 14.63
N GLU A 156 13.35 2.78 14.74
CA GLU A 156 12.56 3.97 14.96
C GLU A 156 11.37 3.69 15.89
N SER A 157 10.76 4.77 16.39
CA SER A 157 9.55 4.70 17.21
C SER A 157 8.33 5.06 16.37
N GLU A 158 7.13 4.65 16.80
CA GLU A 158 5.89 4.90 16.06
C GLU A 158 5.55 6.39 15.94
N ILE A 159 5.87 7.19 16.96
CA ILE A 159 5.53 8.61 17.06
C ILE A 159 6.04 9.44 15.86
N PRO A 160 7.35 9.41 15.49
CA PRO A 160 7.84 10.11 14.31
C PRO A 160 7.21 9.58 13.01
N VAL A 161 7.00 8.27 12.89
CA VAL A 161 6.39 7.65 11.70
C VAL A 161 4.96 8.14 11.47
N VAL A 162 4.18 8.26 12.55
CA VAL A 162 2.84 8.84 12.53
C VAL A 162 2.87 10.30 12.10
N ARG A 163 3.83 11.10 12.59
CA ARG A 163 3.98 12.51 12.20
C ARG A 163 4.31 12.65 10.72
N ASP A 164 5.26 11.87 10.22
CA ASP A 164 5.59 11.84 8.80
C ASP A 164 4.39 11.44 7.93
N LEU A 165 3.58 10.48 8.40
CA LEU A 165 2.39 10.04 7.67
C LEU A 165 1.34 11.16 7.61
N ILE A 166 1.15 11.91 8.70
CA ILE A 166 0.29 13.10 8.73
C ILE A 166 0.81 14.17 7.76
N GLU A 167 2.11 14.41 7.73
CA GLU A 167 2.76 15.34 6.80
C GLU A 167 2.53 14.94 5.34
N LEU A 168 2.79 13.68 5.00
CA LEU A 168 2.63 13.11 3.65
C LEU A 168 1.18 13.17 3.14
N LEU A 169 0.20 13.03 4.03
CA LEU A 169 -1.21 13.10 3.65
C LEU A 169 -1.67 14.52 3.30
N ASP A 170 -1.02 15.55 3.86
CA ASP A 170 -1.30 16.97 3.64
C ASP A 170 -2.80 17.36 3.67
N LEU A 171 -3.55 16.71 4.56
CA LEU A 171 -4.97 16.99 4.74
C LEU A 171 -5.16 18.22 5.62
N THR A 172 -6.24 18.96 5.40
CA THR A 172 -6.64 20.13 6.21
C THR A 172 -8.11 20.00 6.62
N GLY A 173 -8.49 20.59 7.75
CA GLY A 173 -9.87 20.55 8.24
C GLY A 173 -10.36 19.15 8.63
N VAL A 174 -9.46 18.24 9.02
CA VAL A 174 -9.76 16.89 9.50
C VAL A 174 -9.38 16.77 10.98
N VAL A 175 -9.98 15.79 11.66
CA VAL A 175 -9.66 15.43 13.04
C VAL A 175 -8.87 14.14 13.02
N PHE A 176 -7.64 14.19 13.54
CA PHE A 176 -6.85 12.98 13.74
C PHE A 176 -7.07 12.40 15.13
N THR A 177 -7.23 11.08 15.19
CA THR A 177 -7.33 10.31 16.44
C THR A 177 -6.20 9.29 16.54
N PHE A 178 -5.77 9.03 17.77
CA PHE A 178 -4.60 8.21 18.10
C PHE A 178 -4.84 7.47 19.41
N ASP A 179 -4.01 6.48 19.72
CA ASP A 179 -3.98 5.90 21.06
C ASP A 179 -3.26 6.80 22.09
N ALA A 180 -3.28 6.37 23.35
CA ALA A 180 -2.66 7.11 24.45
C ALA A 180 -1.12 7.18 24.37
N LEU A 181 -0.46 6.34 23.56
CA LEU A 181 1.00 6.38 23.37
C LEU A 181 1.43 7.70 22.71
N HIS A 182 0.53 8.33 21.95
CA HIS A 182 0.77 9.60 21.27
C HIS A 182 0.56 10.85 22.15
N CYS A 183 0.12 10.70 23.41
CA CYS A 183 -0.03 11.79 24.39
C CYS A 183 1.32 12.31 24.92
N GLN A 184 2.11 12.93 24.05
CA GLN A 184 3.48 13.38 24.34
C GLN A 184 3.51 14.80 24.91
N LYS A 185 4.36 15.03 25.93
CA LYS A 185 4.56 16.37 26.52
C LYS A 185 5.05 17.41 25.53
N LYS A 186 5.91 16.99 24.59
CA LYS A 186 6.31 17.82 23.45
C LYS A 186 5.21 17.74 22.40
N ILE A 187 4.30 18.71 22.46
CA ILE A 187 3.24 18.88 21.47
C ILE A 187 3.89 19.09 20.11
N TRP A 188 3.56 18.21 19.16
CA TRP A 188 3.92 18.43 17.77
C TRP A 188 3.01 19.51 17.22
N GLN A 189 3.59 20.63 16.83
CA GLN A 189 2.86 21.72 16.18
C GLN A 189 3.09 21.63 14.67
N ARG A 190 2.05 21.24 13.93
CA ARG A 190 2.00 21.46 12.49
C ARG A 190 1.77 22.95 12.22
N SER A 191 2.33 23.46 11.15
CA SER A 191 2.17 24.86 10.70
C SER A 191 0.77 25.22 10.18
N SER A 192 -0.14 24.25 10.04
CA SER A 192 -1.51 24.44 9.55
C SER A 192 -2.55 23.92 10.56
N ILE A 193 -3.52 24.79 10.87
CA ILE A 193 -4.51 24.64 11.96
C ILE A 193 -5.35 23.38 11.77
N GLN A 194 -5.20 22.41 12.68
CA GLN A 194 -6.05 21.21 12.80
C GLN A 194 -6.41 20.96 14.26
N GLY A 195 -7.65 20.51 14.49
CA GLY A 195 -8.05 19.99 15.79
C GLY A 195 -7.52 18.58 15.96
N MET A 196 -6.71 18.36 17.00
CA MET A 196 -6.32 17.01 17.45
C MET A 196 -7.23 16.61 18.61
N THR A 197 -7.77 15.39 18.61
CA THR A 197 -8.61 14.89 19.69
C THR A 197 -8.24 13.44 19.99
N ILE A 198 -8.21 13.10 21.28
CA ILE A 198 -7.94 11.76 21.82
C ILE A 198 -9.22 10.94 21.74
#